data_AF-A0A4R8QIT0-F1
#
_entry.id   AF-A0A4R8QIT0-F1
#
_cell.length_a   1.000
_cell.length_b   1.000
_cell.length_c   1.000
_cell.angle_alpha   90.00
_cell.angle_beta   90.00
_cell.angle_gamma   90.00
#
_symmetry.space_group_name_H-M   'P 1'
#
loop_
_entity.id
_entity.type
_entity.pdbx_description
1 polymer ?
#
loop_
_entity_poly.entity_id
_entity_poly.type
_entity_poly.pdbx_seq_one_letter_code
_entity_poly.pdbx_strand_id
1 'polypeptide(L)'
;MAVSNTRPLGIFTGYMILAAALTLKSIAIIRSQSRRRRPATPPPKDGSPVATSGLPRGAAVAVFSLLAALSLATTWYHMFRFFEWSYEQWAFARYFEGIGKTGEEGLMLGEWLKDTSLFKQAWASTLETGPRAWWSLQIFGFCANWSVLLAVQARKRSISHAWVFVLLGQVVAISFAANLSFLAILCSPAVDESSASRDVKKQEGRKTKSESSFVSWHTITLIVTLAWATSIPSAIGKPGFLSLLLGPHLLAFVPLTLNKLLPGRLLGEPAWAWKAASMVWVLAAAFNGVLSNEEGLSVVLKTLYEHPAVSSVGWDVICCWISFGARQLIGTD
;
A
#
# COMPACT_ATOMS: atom_id res chain seq x y z
N MET A 1 -35.06 15.27 15.74
CA MET A 1 -34.42 16.40 15.03
C MET A 1 -33.50 15.78 13.99
N ALA A 2 -33.79 16.01 12.70
CA ALA A 2 -32.98 15.51 11.60
C ALA A 2 -31.52 15.98 11.74
N VAL A 3 -30.57 15.06 11.60
CA VAL A 3 -29.15 15.43 11.64
C VAL A 3 -28.75 16.05 10.30
N SER A 4 -28.27 17.28 10.32
CA SER A 4 -27.81 17.96 9.11
C SER A 4 -26.71 17.17 8.38
N ASN A 5 -26.82 17.10 7.05
CA ASN A 5 -25.83 16.51 6.16
C ASN A 5 -24.50 17.29 6.09
N THR A 6 -24.41 18.50 6.66
CA THR A 6 -23.22 19.38 6.54
C THR A 6 -21.96 18.72 7.09
N ARG A 7 -22.02 18.11 8.28
CA ARG A 7 -20.84 17.47 8.89
C ARG A 7 -20.32 16.28 8.07
N PRO A 8 -21.15 15.30 7.70
CA PRO A 8 -20.69 14.19 6.87
C PRO A 8 -20.19 14.60 5.49
N LEU A 9 -20.86 15.54 4.82
CA LEU A 9 -20.36 16.11 3.57
C LEU A 9 -19.00 16.79 3.77
N GLY A 10 -18.80 17.48 4.90
CA GLY A 10 -17.51 18.06 5.28
C GLY A 10 -16.42 17.01 5.50
N ILE A 11 -16.73 15.90 6.17
CA ILE A 11 -15.79 14.78 6.39
C ILE A 11 -15.40 14.15 5.05
N PHE A 12 -16.39 13.82 4.22
CA PHE A 12 -16.16 13.23 2.90
C PHE A 12 -15.35 14.18 2.00
N THR A 13 -15.74 15.45 1.93
CA THR A 13 -15.01 16.46 1.15
C THR A 13 -13.59 16.64 1.67
N GLY A 14 -13.39 16.69 2.99
CA GLY A 14 -12.07 16.76 3.61
C GLY A 14 -11.19 15.56 3.27
N TYR A 15 -11.78 14.36 3.26
CA TYR A 15 -11.10 13.13 2.83
C TYR A 15 -10.68 13.18 1.36
N MET A 16 -11.58 13.62 0.46
CA MET A 16 -11.28 13.77 -0.97
C MET A 16 -10.19 14.81 -1.22
N ILE A 17 -10.23 15.95 -0.50
CA ILE A 17 -9.20 16.98 -0.57
C ILE A 17 -7.85 16.43 -0.08
N LEU A 18 -7.83 15.67 1.01
CA LEU A 18 -6.61 15.04 1.52
C LEU A 18 -6.03 14.06 0.48
N ALA A 19 -6.85 13.17 -0.09
CA ALA A 19 -6.43 12.23 -1.11
C ALA A 19 -5.84 12.93 -2.36
N ALA A 20 -6.51 13.99 -2.82
CA ALA A 20 -6.06 14.81 -3.94
C ALA A 20 -4.75 15.53 -3.61
N ALA A 21 -4.63 16.16 -2.43
CA ALA A 21 -3.44 16.87 -1.99
C ALA A 21 -2.22 15.94 -1.88
N LEU A 22 -2.41 14.74 -1.32
CA LEU A 22 -1.35 13.72 -1.23
C LEU A 22 -0.91 13.25 -2.62
N THR A 23 -1.87 13.02 -3.53
CA THR A 23 -1.57 12.63 -4.92
C THR A 23 -0.79 13.72 -5.66
N LEU A 24 -1.23 14.98 -5.56
CA LEU A 24 -0.52 16.13 -6.13
C LEU A 24 0.90 16.25 -5.57
N LYS A 25 1.07 16.02 -4.26
CA LYS A 25 2.39 16.04 -3.62
C LYS A 25 3.27 14.88 -4.09
N SER A 26 2.73 13.67 -4.25
CA SER A 26 3.44 12.54 -4.86
C SER A 26 3.90 12.85 -6.29
N ILE A 27 3.03 13.44 -7.11
CA ILE A 27 3.38 13.87 -8.48
C ILE A 27 4.46 14.97 -8.46
N ALA A 28 4.38 15.93 -7.53
CA ALA A 28 5.40 16.96 -7.37
C ALA A 28 6.77 16.37 -7.00
N ILE A 29 6.80 15.36 -6.11
CA ILE A 29 8.02 14.62 -5.78
C ILE A 29 8.59 13.96 -7.04
N ILE A 30 7.79 13.20 -7.79
CA ILE A 30 8.22 12.52 -9.03
C ILE A 30 8.80 13.52 -10.04
N ARG A 31 8.11 14.65 -10.27
CA ARG A 31 8.56 15.72 -11.17
C ARG A 31 9.87 16.35 -10.70
N SER A 32 10.02 16.60 -9.40
CA SER A 32 11.24 17.16 -8.84
C SER A 32 12.46 16.26 -9.06
N GLN A 33 12.28 14.95 -8.89
CA GLN A 33 13.33 13.96 -9.11
C GLN A 33 13.70 13.83 -10.59
N SER A 34 12.68 13.83 -11.46
CA SER A 34 12.92 13.80 -12.91
C SER A 34 13.66 15.04 -13.41
N ARG A 35 13.43 16.23 -12.81
CA ARG A 35 14.17 17.45 -13.15
C ARG A 35 15.63 17.39 -12.72
N ARG A 36 15.91 16.88 -11.51
CA ARG A 36 17.28 16.72 -10.99
C ARG A 36 18.14 15.77 -11.83
N ARG A 37 17.51 14.81 -12.51
CA ARG A 37 18.19 13.79 -13.32
C ARG A 37 18.45 14.20 -14.77
N ARG A 38 17.99 15.38 -15.22
CA ARG A 38 18.24 15.83 -16.59
C ARG A 38 19.75 16.14 -16.71
N PRO A 39 20.51 15.44 -17.58
CA PRO A 39 21.95 15.64 -17.65
C PRO A 39 22.22 17.07 -18.13
N ALA A 40 23.03 17.80 -17.37
CA ALA A 40 23.62 19.07 -17.80
C ALA A 40 24.79 18.84 -18.78
N THR A 41 25.15 17.59 -19.05
CA THR A 41 26.34 17.21 -19.83
C THR A 41 25.91 16.59 -21.18
N PRO A 42 26.50 17.04 -22.31
CA PRO A 42 26.26 16.42 -23.60
C PRO A 42 26.74 14.95 -23.60
N PRO A 43 26.17 14.10 -24.48
CA PRO A 43 26.53 12.69 -24.53
C PRO A 43 28.04 12.51 -24.82
N PRO A 44 28.69 11.48 -24.25
CA PRO A 44 30.05 11.11 -24.62
C PRO A 44 30.10 10.77 -26.11
N LYS A 45 31.16 11.21 -26.80
CA LYS A 45 31.37 10.96 -28.24
C LYS A 45 31.69 9.49 -28.57
N ASP A 46 31.95 8.65 -27.57
CA ASP A 46 32.26 7.25 -27.79
C ASP A 46 30.99 6.40 -27.78
N GLY A 47 30.60 5.94 -28.98
CA GLY A 47 29.41 5.17 -29.28
C GLY A 47 29.44 3.72 -28.81
N SER A 48 29.84 3.45 -27.57
CA SER A 48 29.67 2.12 -26.97
C SER A 48 28.25 2.00 -26.42
N PRO A 49 27.36 1.16 -27.02
CA PRO A 49 26.03 0.94 -26.50
C PRO A 49 26.14 0.17 -25.20
N VAL A 50 25.94 0.84 -24.07
CA VAL A 50 25.71 0.17 -22.79
C VAL A 50 24.37 -0.56 -22.93
N ALA A 51 24.43 -1.86 -23.23
CA ALA A 51 23.28 -2.74 -23.29
C ALA A 51 22.60 -2.76 -21.92
N THR A 52 21.58 -1.92 -21.77
CA THR A 52 20.68 -1.96 -20.62
C THR A 52 19.58 -2.93 -20.97
N SER A 53 19.61 -4.11 -20.36
CA SER A 53 18.66 -5.22 -20.55
C SER A 53 17.27 -4.94 -19.96
N GLY A 54 16.78 -3.70 -20.04
CA GLY A 54 15.54 -3.25 -19.44
C GLY A 54 14.67 -2.46 -20.43
N LEU A 55 13.37 -2.35 -20.10
CA LEU A 55 12.42 -1.59 -20.92
C LEU A 55 12.89 -0.12 -21.04
N PRO A 56 12.73 0.55 -22.20
CA PRO A 56 13.02 1.96 -22.32
C PRO A 56 12.31 2.76 -21.24
N ARG A 57 13.01 3.71 -20.60
CA ARG A 57 12.48 4.45 -19.44
C ARG A 57 11.10 5.08 -19.71
N GLY A 58 10.88 5.61 -20.91
CA GLY A 58 9.59 6.17 -21.31
C GLY A 58 8.46 5.14 -21.23
N ALA A 59 8.71 3.91 -21.68
CA ALA A 59 7.78 2.80 -21.59
C ALA A 59 7.54 2.38 -20.13
N ALA A 60 8.59 2.30 -19.29
CA ALA A 60 8.43 2.00 -17.87
C ALA A 60 7.57 3.06 -17.14
N VAL A 61 7.80 4.35 -17.44
CA VAL A 61 6.98 5.45 -16.91
C VAL A 61 5.52 5.33 -17.38
N ALA A 62 5.29 5.01 -18.65
CA ALA A 62 3.94 4.80 -19.18
C ALA A 62 3.24 3.63 -18.47
N VAL A 63 3.93 2.48 -18.32
CA VAL A 63 3.39 1.29 -17.64
C VAL A 63 2.94 1.61 -16.23
N PHE A 64 3.82 2.20 -15.39
CA PHE A 64 3.43 2.50 -14.00
C PHE A 64 2.39 3.63 -13.89
N SER A 65 2.33 4.56 -14.86
CA SER A 65 1.28 5.57 -14.90
C SER A 65 -0.08 4.97 -15.24
N LEU A 66 -0.12 4.05 -16.22
CA LEU A 66 -1.32 3.31 -16.59
C LEU A 66 -1.79 2.41 -15.44
N LEU A 67 -0.87 1.67 -14.82
CA LEU A 67 -1.18 0.85 -13.65
C LEU A 67 -1.70 1.69 -12.48
N ALA A 68 -1.13 2.87 -12.22
CA ALA A 68 -1.67 3.78 -11.21
C ALA A 68 -3.11 4.22 -11.55
N ALA A 69 -3.37 4.63 -12.79
CA ALA A 69 -4.72 5.04 -13.20
C ALA A 69 -5.73 3.89 -13.10
N LEU A 70 -5.36 2.69 -13.54
CA LEU A 70 -6.19 1.49 -13.45
C LEU A 70 -6.46 1.10 -12.00
N SER A 71 -5.42 1.05 -11.15
CA SER A 71 -5.54 0.83 -9.71
C SER A 71 -6.52 1.79 -9.06
N LEU A 72 -6.41 3.09 -9.36
CA LEU A 72 -7.29 4.09 -8.79
C LEU A 72 -8.73 3.88 -9.26
N ALA A 73 -8.94 3.70 -10.56
CA ALA A 73 -10.25 3.54 -11.15
C ALA A 73 -11.00 2.32 -10.61
N THR A 74 -10.34 1.15 -10.56
CA THR A 74 -10.96 -0.10 -10.10
C THR A 74 -11.28 -0.06 -8.61
N THR A 75 -10.33 0.36 -7.77
CA THR A 75 -10.54 0.41 -6.31
C THR A 75 -11.62 1.41 -5.92
N TRP A 76 -11.61 2.61 -6.51
CA TRP A 76 -12.62 3.63 -6.18
C TRP A 76 -13.99 3.33 -6.76
N TYR A 77 -14.08 2.69 -7.93
CA TYR A 77 -15.35 2.20 -8.44
C TYR A 77 -16.03 1.28 -7.42
N HIS A 78 -15.30 0.30 -6.88
CA HIS A 78 -15.84 -0.61 -5.87
C HIS A 78 -16.05 0.06 -4.50
N MET A 79 -15.22 1.04 -4.12
CA MET A 79 -15.44 1.83 -2.91
C MET A 79 -16.76 2.61 -2.96
N PHE A 80 -17.08 3.25 -4.10
CA PHE A 80 -18.35 3.95 -4.26
C PHE A 80 -19.54 2.98 -4.24
N ARG A 81 -19.42 1.83 -4.88
CA ARG A 81 -20.42 0.75 -4.79
C ARG A 81 -20.62 0.26 -3.35
N PHE A 82 -19.56 0.26 -2.53
CA PHE A 82 -19.67 -0.07 -1.11
C PHE A 82 -20.41 1.02 -0.33
N PHE A 83 -20.16 2.30 -0.61
CA PHE A 83 -20.89 3.40 0.02
C PHE A 83 -22.39 3.35 -0.32
N GLU A 84 -22.73 3.08 -1.59
CA GLU A 84 -24.10 2.86 -2.03
C GLU A 84 -24.75 1.70 -1.28
N TRP A 85 -24.11 0.52 -1.29
CA TRP A 85 -24.59 -0.67 -0.58
C TRP A 85 -24.80 -0.42 0.91
N SER A 86 -23.85 0.23 1.58
CA SER A 86 -23.92 0.53 3.01
C SER A 86 -25.08 1.50 3.33
N TYR A 87 -25.32 2.49 2.47
CA TYR A 87 -26.44 3.40 2.61
C TYR A 87 -27.78 2.69 2.42
N GLU A 88 -27.92 1.87 1.37
CA GLU A 88 -29.14 1.11 1.10
C GLU A 88 -29.50 0.16 2.25
N GLN A 89 -28.52 -0.56 2.80
CA GLN A 89 -28.71 -1.44 3.95
C GLN A 89 -29.19 -0.67 5.19
N TRP A 90 -28.57 0.47 5.47
CA TRP A 90 -28.97 1.34 6.58
C TRP A 90 -30.38 1.92 6.40
N ALA A 91 -30.70 2.39 5.19
CA ALA A 91 -32.00 2.96 4.87
C ALA A 91 -33.12 1.91 4.96
N PHE A 92 -32.85 0.69 4.48
CA PHE A 92 -33.77 -0.44 4.56
C PHE A 92 -34.07 -0.83 6.01
N ALA A 93 -33.05 -0.92 6.88
CA ALA A 93 -33.26 -1.24 8.29
C ALA A 93 -34.17 -0.21 8.99
N ARG A 94 -33.95 1.09 8.74
CA ARG A 94 -34.80 2.17 9.27
C ARG A 94 -36.24 2.14 8.76
N TYR A 95 -36.44 1.73 7.51
CA TYR A 95 -37.77 1.58 6.95
C TYR A 95 -38.57 0.49 7.71
N PHE A 96 -37.94 -0.65 8.00
CA PHE A 96 -38.56 -1.74 8.75
C PHE A 96 -38.82 -1.40 10.22
N GLU A 97 -37.95 -0.61 10.85
CA GLU A 97 -38.16 -0.11 12.22
C GLU A 97 -39.29 0.94 12.32
N GLY A 98 -39.94 1.31 11.21
CA GLY A 98 -41.04 2.26 11.17
C GLY A 98 -40.61 3.72 11.40
N ILE A 99 -39.31 3.97 11.52
CA ILE A 99 -38.71 5.29 11.75
C ILE A 99 -38.71 6.11 10.44
N GLY A 100 -38.67 5.44 9.27
CA GLY A 100 -38.58 6.06 7.94
C GLY A 100 -39.88 6.64 7.36
N LYS A 101 -40.96 6.81 8.16
CA LYS A 101 -42.24 7.37 7.68
C LYS A 101 -42.37 8.90 7.75
N THR A 102 -41.36 9.61 8.24
CA THR A 102 -41.37 11.07 8.23
C THR A 102 -40.92 11.55 6.85
N GLY A 103 -41.78 12.25 6.12
CA GLY A 103 -41.60 12.74 4.75
C GLY A 103 -40.45 13.72 4.52
N GLU A 104 -39.23 13.30 4.83
CA GLU A 104 -38.00 13.97 4.45
C GLU A 104 -37.60 13.48 3.06
N GLU A 105 -38.02 14.22 2.04
CA GLU A 105 -37.63 14.00 0.65
C GLU A 105 -36.13 14.34 0.48
N GLY A 106 -35.23 13.37 0.70
CA GLY A 106 -33.80 13.56 0.48
C GLY A 106 -32.90 12.44 1.00
N LEU A 107 -31.63 12.44 0.57
CA LEU A 107 -30.62 11.51 1.08
C LEU A 107 -30.22 11.86 2.52
N MET A 108 -30.36 10.92 3.45
CA MET A 108 -30.08 11.10 4.88
C MET A 108 -28.63 10.74 5.26
N LEU A 109 -27.67 11.31 4.54
CA LEU A 109 -26.23 11.00 4.70
C LEU A 109 -25.70 11.35 6.12
N GLY A 110 -26.29 12.38 6.72
CA GLY A 110 -26.17 12.84 8.10
C GLY A 110 -26.25 11.71 9.11
N GLU A 111 -27.40 11.06 9.08
CA GLU A 111 -27.75 10.00 10.01
C GLU A 111 -27.06 8.69 9.65
N TRP A 112 -26.95 8.38 8.36
CA TRP A 112 -26.22 7.19 7.90
C TRP A 112 -24.78 7.16 8.40
N LEU A 113 -24.01 8.25 8.23
CA LEU A 113 -22.61 8.31 8.68
C LEU A 113 -22.46 8.45 10.20
N LYS A 114 -23.51 8.90 10.90
CA LYS A 114 -23.53 8.91 12.37
C LYS A 114 -23.69 7.49 12.92
N ASP A 115 -24.58 6.71 12.32
CA ASP A 115 -24.96 5.39 12.82
C ASP A 115 -24.06 4.28 12.27
N THR A 116 -23.38 4.53 11.15
CA THR A 116 -22.55 3.54 10.47
C THR A 116 -21.06 3.86 10.59
N SER A 117 -20.33 2.98 11.27
CA SER A 117 -18.86 3.01 11.23
C SER A 117 -18.36 2.34 9.95
N LEU A 118 -18.30 3.10 8.85
CA LEU A 118 -17.95 2.58 7.51
C LEU A 118 -16.64 1.80 7.49
N PHE A 119 -15.61 2.30 8.17
CA PHE A 119 -14.31 1.62 8.23
C PHE A 119 -14.41 0.27 8.95
N LYS A 120 -15.12 0.21 10.09
CA LYS A 120 -15.38 -1.04 10.81
C LYS A 120 -16.21 -2.00 9.96
N GLN A 121 -17.25 -1.50 9.30
CA GLN A 121 -18.15 -2.28 8.46
C GLN A 121 -17.38 -2.90 7.28
N ALA A 122 -16.62 -2.09 6.54
CA ALA A 122 -15.82 -2.56 5.40
C ALA A 122 -14.85 -3.68 5.80
N TRP A 123 -14.06 -3.46 6.86
CA TRP A 123 -13.07 -4.43 7.31
C TRP A 123 -13.67 -5.66 7.99
N ALA A 124 -14.80 -5.52 8.67
CA ALA A 124 -15.54 -6.68 9.18
C ALA A 124 -16.01 -7.54 8.01
N SER A 125 -16.66 -6.94 7.00
CA SER A 125 -17.14 -7.66 5.81
C SER A 125 -16.01 -8.36 5.05
N THR A 126 -14.83 -7.73 4.94
CA THR A 126 -13.71 -8.26 4.15
C THR A 126 -12.91 -9.35 4.85
N LEU A 127 -13.07 -9.50 6.16
CA LEU A 127 -12.35 -10.50 6.97
C LEU A 127 -13.27 -11.58 7.54
N GLU A 128 -14.60 -11.39 7.46
CA GLU A 128 -15.63 -12.22 8.11
C GLU A 128 -15.48 -13.73 7.86
N THR A 129 -15.16 -14.13 6.63
CA THR A 129 -15.02 -15.54 6.24
C THR A 129 -13.61 -15.83 5.76
N GLY A 130 -13.21 -17.11 5.81
CA GLY A 130 -11.90 -17.56 5.33
C GLY A 130 -11.60 -17.09 3.90
N PRO A 131 -12.50 -17.32 2.93
CA PRO A 131 -12.28 -16.87 1.55
C PRO A 131 -12.27 -15.37 1.32
N ARG A 132 -13.00 -14.58 2.13
CA ARG A 132 -12.89 -13.11 2.07
C ARG A 132 -11.57 -12.63 2.68
N ALA A 133 -11.19 -13.22 3.82
CA ALA A 133 -9.91 -12.95 4.46
C ALA A 133 -8.72 -13.33 3.58
N TRP A 134 -8.86 -14.32 2.68
CA TRP A 134 -7.82 -14.70 1.73
C TRP A 134 -7.36 -13.54 0.84
N TRP A 135 -8.30 -12.74 0.34
CA TRP A 135 -7.97 -11.51 -0.40
C TRP A 135 -7.38 -10.47 0.53
N SER A 136 -8.05 -10.20 1.65
CA SER A 136 -7.72 -9.09 2.54
C SER A 136 -6.38 -9.25 3.25
N LEU A 137 -5.95 -10.45 3.60
CA LEU A 137 -4.65 -10.67 4.25
C LEU A 137 -3.47 -10.31 3.34
N GLN A 138 -3.62 -10.53 2.03
CA GLN A 138 -2.59 -10.22 1.05
C GLN A 138 -2.27 -8.73 1.00
N ILE A 139 -3.27 -7.85 1.19
CA ILE A 139 -3.03 -6.40 1.14
C ILE A 139 -2.10 -5.94 2.27
N PHE A 140 -2.21 -6.55 3.46
CA PHE A 140 -1.28 -6.28 4.56
C PHE A 140 0.12 -6.79 4.23
N GLY A 141 0.24 -7.96 3.59
CA GLY A 141 1.49 -8.50 3.09
C GLY A 141 2.19 -7.55 2.12
N PHE A 142 1.44 -7.06 1.13
CA PHE A 142 1.93 -6.06 0.17
C PHE A 142 2.33 -4.77 0.85
N CYS A 143 1.49 -4.22 1.72
CA CYS A 143 1.78 -2.99 2.45
C CYS A 143 3.08 -3.11 3.28
N ALA A 144 3.25 -4.23 4.01
CA ALA A 144 4.44 -4.46 4.82
C ALA A 144 5.72 -4.55 3.97
N ASN A 145 5.70 -5.36 2.90
CA ASN A 145 6.85 -5.48 1.99
C ASN A 145 7.17 -4.17 1.28
N TRP A 146 6.13 -3.49 0.80
CA TRP A 146 6.23 -2.22 0.10
C TRP A 146 6.80 -1.12 0.99
N SER A 147 6.35 -1.01 2.24
CA SER A 147 6.84 0.01 3.17
C SER A 147 8.35 -0.11 3.42
N VAL A 148 8.84 -1.35 3.57
CA VAL A 148 10.27 -1.64 3.71
C VAL A 148 11.03 -1.35 2.43
N LEU A 149 10.52 -1.79 1.28
CA LEU A 149 11.10 -1.48 -0.03
C LEU A 149 11.24 0.03 -0.24
N LEU A 150 10.16 0.77 0.02
CA LEU A 150 10.11 2.22 -0.11
C LEU A 150 11.12 2.88 0.83
N ALA A 151 11.25 2.41 2.06
CA ALA A 151 12.25 2.94 2.99
C ALA A 151 13.68 2.72 2.49
N VAL A 152 14.01 1.51 2.06
CA VAL A 152 15.34 1.21 1.51
C VAL A 152 15.63 2.10 0.29
N GLN A 153 14.68 2.21 -0.65
CA GLN A 153 14.87 2.98 -1.87
C GLN A 153 14.86 4.49 -1.63
N ALA A 154 14.04 4.98 -0.71
CA ALA A 154 14.03 6.39 -0.33
C ALA A 154 15.36 6.83 0.28
N ARG A 155 16.02 5.95 1.03
CA ARG A 155 17.38 6.21 1.54
C ARG A 155 18.40 6.16 0.39
N LYS A 156 18.44 5.08 -0.39
CA LYS A 156 19.40 4.88 -1.51
C LYS A 156 19.35 6.00 -2.56
N ARG A 157 18.16 6.57 -2.80
CA ARG A 157 17.92 7.56 -3.86
C ARG A 157 17.56 8.94 -3.31
N SER A 158 17.74 9.16 -2.00
CA SER A 158 17.43 10.41 -1.28
C SER A 158 16.06 11.00 -1.62
N ILE A 159 15.02 10.15 -1.65
CA ILE A 159 13.65 10.58 -1.90
C ILE A 159 13.11 11.24 -0.64
N SER A 160 13.07 12.57 -0.64
CA SER A 160 12.48 13.34 0.44
C SER A 160 10.98 13.03 0.59
N HIS A 161 10.46 13.07 1.81
CA HIS A 161 9.03 12.93 2.11
C HIS A 161 8.38 11.63 1.62
N ALA A 162 9.13 10.51 1.58
CA ALA A 162 8.59 9.22 1.16
C ALA A 162 7.37 8.73 1.98
N TRP A 163 7.18 9.25 3.20
CA TRP A 163 5.99 9.02 4.03
C TRP A 163 4.68 9.43 3.35
N VAL A 164 4.72 10.38 2.40
CA VAL A 164 3.54 10.81 1.63
C VAL A 164 2.97 9.64 0.84
N PHE A 165 3.83 8.78 0.26
CA PHE A 165 3.37 7.59 -0.46
C PHE A 165 2.68 6.62 0.49
N VAL A 166 3.29 6.31 1.65
CA VAL A 166 2.68 5.41 2.64
C VAL A 166 1.32 5.93 3.09
N LEU A 167 1.23 7.23 3.43
CA LEU A 167 -0.03 7.85 3.83
C LEU A 167 -1.07 7.82 2.71
N LEU A 168 -0.67 8.07 1.46
CA LEU A 168 -1.55 7.93 0.30
C LEU A 168 -2.07 6.49 0.16
N GLY A 169 -1.25 5.49 0.45
CA GLY A 169 -1.66 4.08 0.46
C GLY A 169 -2.72 3.79 1.53
N GLN A 170 -2.62 4.42 2.70
CA GLN A 170 -3.63 4.27 3.77
C GLN A 170 -4.96 4.97 3.44
N VAL A 171 -4.93 6.03 2.64
CA VAL A 171 -6.10 6.86 2.31
C VAL A 171 -6.76 6.46 1.00
N VAL A 172 -6.04 5.90 0.03
CA VAL A 172 -6.57 5.69 -1.32
C VAL A 172 -6.59 4.22 -1.67
N ALA A 173 -5.42 3.66 -1.97
CA ALA A 173 -5.22 2.25 -2.30
C ALA A 173 -3.71 1.97 -2.27
N ILE A 174 -3.33 0.76 -1.85
CA ILE A 174 -1.91 0.39 -1.74
C ILE A 174 -1.29 0.29 -3.14
N SER A 175 -1.96 -0.33 -4.11
CA SER A 175 -1.42 -0.48 -5.46
C SER A 175 -1.23 0.86 -6.18
N PHE A 176 -2.16 1.81 -6.00
CA PHE A 176 -2.04 3.16 -6.56
C PHE A 176 -0.82 3.89 -5.99
N ALA A 177 -0.68 3.90 -4.66
CA ALA A 177 0.45 4.55 -4.00
C ALA A 177 1.78 3.86 -4.33
N ALA A 178 1.79 2.53 -4.44
CA ALA A 178 2.96 1.76 -4.85
C ALA A 178 3.42 2.15 -6.26
N ASN A 179 2.52 2.23 -7.23
CA ASN A 179 2.84 2.64 -8.60
C ASN A 179 3.42 4.07 -8.67
N LEU A 180 2.87 5.03 -7.92
CA LEU A 180 3.44 6.37 -7.82
C LEU A 180 4.83 6.36 -7.17
N SER A 181 5.04 5.51 -6.16
CA SER A 181 6.36 5.35 -5.54
C SER A 181 7.38 4.72 -6.50
N PHE A 182 6.97 3.77 -7.34
CA PHE A 182 7.81 3.17 -8.36
C PHE A 182 8.20 4.18 -9.43
N LEU A 183 7.28 5.05 -9.85
CA LEU A 183 7.60 6.20 -10.71
C LEU A 183 8.64 7.13 -10.06
N ALA A 184 8.51 7.40 -8.76
CA ALA A 184 9.48 8.22 -8.03
C ALA A 184 10.87 7.56 -8.00
N ILE A 185 10.94 6.26 -7.74
CA ILE A 185 12.17 5.47 -7.72
C ILE A 185 12.83 5.47 -9.11
N LEU A 186 12.05 5.20 -10.17
CA LEU A 186 12.49 5.24 -11.56
C LEU A 186 13.06 6.61 -11.98
N CYS A 187 12.45 7.68 -11.48
CA CYS A 187 12.87 9.05 -11.81
C CYS A 187 14.06 9.53 -10.98
N SER A 188 14.39 8.86 -9.87
CA SER A 188 15.46 9.28 -8.96
C SER A 188 16.80 8.64 -9.35
N PRO A 189 17.89 9.43 -9.46
CA PRO A 189 19.22 8.87 -9.65
C PRO A 189 19.62 8.03 -8.43
N ALA A 190 20.38 6.94 -8.65
CA ALA A 190 21.08 6.30 -7.53
C ALA A 190 22.16 7.27 -7.03
N VAL A 191 22.27 7.44 -5.72
CA VAL A 191 23.36 8.24 -5.16
C VAL A 191 24.63 7.44 -5.33
N ASP A 192 25.58 7.93 -6.15
CA ASP A 192 26.88 7.30 -6.31
C ASP A 192 27.62 7.32 -4.96
N GLU A 193 27.81 6.14 -4.35
CA GLU A 193 28.68 5.97 -3.17
C GLU A 193 30.15 6.37 -3.44
N SER A 194 30.48 6.71 -4.69
CA SER A 194 31.81 7.10 -5.16
C SER A 194 32.30 8.47 -4.63
N SER A 195 31.40 9.38 -4.21
CA SER A 195 31.80 10.67 -3.65
C SER A 195 32.03 10.64 -2.13
N ALA A 196 31.43 9.68 -1.41
CA ALA A 196 31.70 9.46 0.01
C ALA A 196 32.94 8.59 0.27
N SER A 197 33.41 7.85 -0.74
CA SER A 197 34.51 6.89 -0.63
C SER A 197 35.88 7.44 -1.06
N ARG A 198 35.97 8.69 -1.54
CA ARG A 198 37.28 9.34 -1.78
C ARG A 198 37.97 9.77 -0.47
N ASP A 199 37.22 10.08 0.58
CA ASP A 199 37.79 10.42 1.89
C ASP A 199 38.08 9.20 2.78
N VAL A 200 37.48 8.04 2.48
CA VAL A 200 37.65 6.80 3.28
C VAL A 200 38.73 5.87 2.71
N LYS A 201 39.13 6.04 1.44
CA LYS A 201 40.13 5.18 0.77
C LYS A 201 41.57 5.27 1.31
N LYS A 202 41.83 6.07 2.35
CA LYS A 202 43.14 6.12 3.00
C LYS A 202 43.32 5.13 4.16
N GLN A 203 42.32 4.30 4.52
CA GLN A 203 42.41 3.49 5.74
C GLN A 203 41.95 2.01 5.72
N GLU A 204 41.68 1.36 4.58
CA GLU A 204 41.28 -0.06 4.61
C GLU A 204 42.07 -0.96 3.66
N GLY A 205 43.35 -1.14 4.00
CA GLY A 205 44.07 -2.37 3.71
C GLY A 205 43.79 -3.42 4.78
N ARG A 206 42.56 -3.92 4.90
CA ARG A 206 42.28 -5.15 5.67
C ARG A 206 41.02 -5.84 5.17
N LYS A 207 41.22 -6.92 4.45
CA LYS A 207 40.19 -7.91 4.11
C LYS A 207 39.49 -8.37 5.38
N THR A 208 38.28 -7.89 5.64
CA THR A 208 37.32 -8.56 6.52
C THR A 208 36.17 -9.05 5.65
N LYS A 209 36.09 -10.38 5.54
CA LYS A 209 34.90 -11.07 5.06
C LYS A 209 33.71 -10.51 5.83
N SER A 210 32.78 -9.88 5.12
CA SER A 210 31.52 -9.40 5.67
C SER A 210 30.75 -10.60 6.21
N GLU A 211 30.82 -10.80 7.53
CA GLU A 211 29.95 -11.72 8.24
C GLU A 211 28.52 -11.17 8.17
N SER A 212 27.84 -11.62 7.12
CA SER A 212 26.42 -11.49 6.84
C SER A 212 25.60 -12.28 7.88
N SER A 213 25.50 -11.78 9.11
CA SER A 213 24.47 -12.24 10.04
C SER A 213 24.25 -11.26 11.19
N PHE A 214 23.53 -10.18 10.93
CA PHE A 214 22.71 -9.57 11.97
C PHE A 214 21.39 -9.14 11.33
N VAL A 215 20.28 -9.68 11.84
CA VAL A 215 18.93 -9.42 11.34
C VAL A 215 18.73 -7.91 11.26
N SER A 216 18.44 -7.38 10.07
CA SER A 216 18.23 -5.94 9.91
C SER A 216 16.93 -5.51 10.59
N TRP A 217 16.88 -4.27 11.11
CA TRP A 217 15.65 -3.74 11.69
C TRP A 217 14.48 -3.69 10.71
N HIS A 218 14.77 -3.61 9.41
CA HIS A 218 13.77 -3.74 8.36
C HIS A 218 13.15 -5.15 8.33
N THR A 219 13.95 -6.20 8.47
CA THR A 219 13.45 -7.58 8.56
C THR A 219 12.63 -7.79 9.84
N ILE A 220 13.09 -7.26 10.98
CA ILE A 220 12.32 -7.33 12.25
C ILE A 220 10.96 -6.64 12.08
N THR A 221 10.96 -5.41 11.55
CA THR A 221 9.72 -4.65 11.33
C THR A 221 8.77 -5.39 10.40
N LEU A 222 9.28 -6.01 9.33
CA LEU A 222 8.50 -6.81 8.41
C LEU A 222 7.82 -7.98 9.14
N ILE A 223 8.59 -8.78 9.88
CA ILE A 223 8.08 -9.96 10.61
C ILE A 223 7.02 -9.54 11.63
N VAL A 224 7.29 -8.51 12.43
CA VAL A 224 6.35 -8.01 13.45
C VAL A 224 5.05 -7.53 12.80
N THR A 225 5.14 -6.77 11.72
CA THR A 225 3.95 -6.27 11.00
C THR A 225 3.09 -7.41 10.46
N LEU A 226 3.72 -8.45 9.92
CA LEU A 226 3.02 -9.60 9.34
C LEU A 226 2.39 -10.48 10.39
N ALA A 227 3.13 -10.81 11.46
CA ALA A 227 2.59 -11.57 12.58
C ALA A 227 1.36 -10.87 13.17
N TRP A 228 1.44 -9.56 13.35
CA TRP A 228 0.33 -8.73 13.79
C TRP A 228 -0.84 -8.79 12.80
N ALA A 229 -0.59 -8.57 11.51
CA ALA A 229 -1.63 -8.58 10.48
C ALA A 229 -2.35 -9.93 10.37
N THR A 230 -1.62 -11.04 10.46
CA THR A 230 -2.22 -12.39 10.40
C THR A 230 -3.05 -12.74 11.63
N SER A 231 -2.89 -12.03 12.75
CA SER A 231 -3.72 -12.21 13.93
C SER A 231 -5.08 -11.51 13.83
N ILE A 232 -5.27 -10.56 12.90
CA ILE A 232 -6.46 -9.71 12.80
C ILE A 232 -7.77 -10.51 12.62
N PRO A 233 -7.86 -11.51 11.72
CA PRO A 233 -9.10 -12.26 11.53
C PRO A 233 -9.61 -12.94 12.83
N SER A 234 -8.71 -13.34 13.72
CA SER A 234 -9.07 -13.96 15.00
C SER A 234 -9.75 -13.00 16.00
N ALA A 235 -9.72 -11.68 15.71
CA ALA A 235 -10.31 -10.64 16.53
C ALA A 235 -11.64 -10.12 16.00
N ILE A 236 -12.18 -10.68 14.92
CA ILE A 236 -13.50 -10.32 14.40
C ILE A 236 -14.56 -10.55 15.48
N GLY A 237 -15.49 -9.61 15.61
CA GLY A 237 -16.53 -9.63 16.64
C GLY A 237 -16.06 -9.19 18.04
N LYS A 238 -14.76 -9.03 18.28
CA LYS A 238 -14.22 -8.58 19.59
C LYS A 238 -14.13 -7.05 19.65
N PRO A 239 -14.28 -6.42 20.84
CA PRO A 239 -14.22 -4.97 20.99
C PRO A 239 -12.86 -4.37 20.58
N GLY A 240 -11.77 -5.15 20.64
CA GLY A 240 -10.43 -4.74 20.24
C GLY A 240 -10.13 -4.79 18.74
N PHE A 241 -11.08 -5.19 17.89
CA PHE A 241 -10.85 -5.38 16.45
C PHE A 241 -10.23 -4.15 15.76
N LEU A 242 -10.81 -2.96 15.97
CA LEU A 242 -10.32 -1.73 15.34
C LEU A 242 -8.93 -1.32 15.84
N SER A 243 -8.64 -1.50 17.13
CA SER A 243 -7.33 -1.22 17.68
C SER A 243 -6.26 -2.17 17.14
N LEU A 244 -6.62 -3.45 16.98
CA LEU A 244 -5.73 -4.44 16.38
C LEU A 244 -5.47 -4.13 14.91
N LEU A 245 -6.51 -3.72 14.17
CA LEU A 245 -6.41 -3.29 12.78
C LEU A 245 -5.55 -2.03 12.63
N LEU A 246 -5.61 -1.07 13.55
CA LEU A 246 -4.79 0.14 13.50
C LEU A 246 -3.27 -0.16 13.58
N GLY A 247 -2.87 -1.24 14.25
CA GLY A 247 -1.47 -1.62 14.45
C GLY A 247 -0.64 -1.65 13.16
N PRO A 248 -0.98 -2.48 12.16
CA PRO A 248 -0.24 -2.55 10.90
C PRO A 248 -0.24 -1.25 10.10
N HIS A 249 -1.30 -0.43 10.20
CA HIS A 249 -1.33 0.89 9.55
C HIS A 249 -0.27 1.83 10.14
N LEU A 250 -0.04 1.80 11.45
CA LEU A 250 1.02 2.56 12.12
C LEU A 250 2.40 1.96 11.83
N LEU A 251 2.52 0.63 11.89
CA LEU A 251 3.77 -0.08 11.63
C LEU A 251 4.29 0.14 10.20
N ALA A 252 3.41 0.40 9.23
CA ALA A 252 3.81 0.76 7.86
C ALA A 252 4.70 2.01 7.78
N PHE A 253 4.68 2.90 8.78
CA PHE A 253 5.56 4.07 8.82
C PHE A 253 6.92 3.79 9.49
N VAL A 254 7.04 2.71 10.26
CA VAL A 254 8.24 2.38 11.05
C VAL A 254 9.50 2.25 10.18
N PRO A 255 9.50 1.59 9.00
CA PRO A 255 10.70 1.53 8.17
C PRO A 255 11.25 2.92 7.80
N LEU A 256 10.37 3.90 7.57
CA LEU A 256 10.74 5.26 7.22
C LEU A 256 11.23 6.08 8.41
N THR A 257 10.68 5.85 9.61
CA THR A 257 11.16 6.51 10.83
C THR A 257 12.51 5.94 11.25
N LEU A 258 12.71 4.63 11.15
CA LEU A 258 13.99 3.97 11.42
C LEU A 258 15.13 4.52 10.57
N ASN A 259 14.89 4.82 9.30
CA ASN A 259 15.87 5.48 8.42
C ASN A 259 16.38 6.84 8.93
N LYS A 260 15.59 7.55 9.75
CA LYS A 260 15.98 8.83 10.33
C LYS A 260 16.71 8.67 11.67
N LEU A 261 16.47 7.55 12.37
CA LEU A 261 16.89 7.34 13.75
C LEU A 261 18.13 6.46 13.88
N LEU A 262 18.29 5.47 12.99
CA LEU A 262 19.34 4.46 13.10
C LEU A 262 20.43 4.62 12.04
N PRO A 263 21.69 4.25 12.36
CA PRO A 263 22.77 4.24 11.40
C PRO A 263 22.56 3.16 10.33
N GLY A 264 23.01 3.43 9.10
CA GLY A 264 22.79 2.56 7.93
C GLY A 264 23.22 1.10 8.11
N ARG A 265 24.24 0.83 8.94
CA ARG A 265 24.73 -0.52 9.28
C ARG A 265 23.66 -1.44 9.88
N LEU A 266 22.67 -0.89 10.59
CA LEU A 266 21.59 -1.67 11.23
C LEU A 266 20.34 -1.81 10.34
N LEU A 267 20.33 -1.10 9.22
CA LEU A 267 19.19 -0.94 8.32
C LEU A 267 19.49 -1.59 6.97
N GLY A 268 19.95 -2.84 7.01
CA GLY A 268 20.20 -3.66 5.83
C GLY A 268 18.92 -3.95 5.05
N GLU A 269 19.04 -4.02 3.72
CA GLU A 269 17.94 -4.46 2.87
C GLU A 269 17.62 -5.94 3.17
N PRO A 270 16.35 -6.30 3.41
CA PRO A 270 15.99 -7.71 3.57
C PRO A 270 16.34 -8.47 2.30
N ALA A 271 17.01 -9.63 2.48
CA ALA A 271 17.28 -10.53 1.37
C ALA A 271 15.99 -10.86 0.62
N TRP A 272 16.09 -11.09 -0.70
CA TRP A 272 14.93 -11.46 -1.51
C TRP A 272 14.18 -12.67 -0.93
N ALA A 273 14.91 -13.62 -0.32
CA ALA A 273 14.36 -14.78 0.36
C ALA A 273 13.41 -14.39 1.52
N TRP A 274 13.73 -13.34 2.29
CA TRP A 274 12.83 -12.84 3.34
C TRP A 274 11.58 -12.20 2.76
N LYS A 275 11.70 -11.45 1.66
CA LYS A 275 10.54 -10.87 0.97
C LYS A 275 9.64 -11.99 0.40
N ALA A 276 10.22 -13.01 -0.22
CA ALA A 276 9.49 -14.18 -0.73
C ALA A 276 8.84 -14.99 0.41
N ALA A 277 9.60 -15.31 1.46
CA ALA A 277 9.10 -16.03 2.63
C ALA A 277 7.95 -15.28 3.31
N SER A 278 7.99 -13.95 3.32
CA SER A 278 6.92 -13.13 3.88
C SER A 278 5.62 -13.22 3.08
N MET A 279 5.70 -13.30 1.74
CA MET A 279 4.54 -13.49 0.89
C MET A 279 4.00 -14.92 1.00
N VAL A 280 4.89 -15.92 1.07
CA VAL A 280 4.52 -17.31 1.34
C VAL A 280 3.82 -17.44 2.69
N TRP A 281 4.30 -16.77 3.74
CA TRP A 281 3.64 -16.72 5.05
C TRP A 281 2.22 -16.20 4.94
N VAL A 282 2.03 -15.05 4.28
CA VAL A 282 0.70 -14.42 4.16
C VAL A 282 -0.25 -15.30 3.37
N LEU A 283 0.23 -15.89 2.27
CA LEU A 283 -0.56 -16.85 1.49
C LEU A 283 -0.88 -18.10 2.31
N ALA A 284 0.07 -18.66 3.06
CA ALA A 284 -0.16 -19.82 3.91
C ALA A 284 -1.20 -19.54 5.01
N ALA A 285 -1.11 -18.38 5.66
CA ALA A 285 -2.10 -17.95 6.66
C ALA A 285 -3.49 -17.76 6.04
N ALA A 286 -3.55 -17.15 4.85
CA ALA A 286 -4.79 -16.99 4.08
C ALA A 286 -5.40 -18.33 3.66
N PHE A 287 -4.57 -19.27 3.15
CA PHE A 287 -5.00 -20.60 2.74
C PHE A 287 -5.46 -21.45 3.92
N ASN A 288 -4.79 -21.36 5.08
CA ASN A 288 -5.22 -22.06 6.28
C ASN A 288 -6.65 -21.68 6.67
N GLY A 289 -7.02 -20.40 6.56
CA GLY A 289 -8.38 -19.94 6.80
C GLY A 289 -9.41 -20.44 5.78
N VAL A 290 -9.01 -20.75 4.54
CA VAL A 290 -9.90 -21.34 3.52
C VAL A 290 -10.10 -22.84 3.77
N LEU A 291 -9.00 -23.56 4.02
CA LEU A 291 -9.00 -25.00 4.27
C LEU A 291 -9.72 -25.36 5.56
N SER A 292 -9.60 -24.54 6.61
CA SER A 292 -10.31 -24.77 7.88
C SER A 292 -11.83 -24.70 7.76
N ASN A 293 -12.35 -24.06 6.71
CA ASN A 293 -13.78 -23.98 6.43
C ASN A 293 -14.23 -25.00 5.37
N GLU A 294 -13.33 -25.90 4.92
CA GLU A 294 -13.57 -26.88 3.85
C GLU A 294 -14.03 -26.24 2.51
N GLU A 295 -13.72 -24.96 2.30
CA GLU A 295 -14.15 -24.21 1.12
C GLU A 295 -13.14 -24.34 -0.02
N GLY A 296 -13.63 -24.55 -1.25
CA GLY A 296 -12.78 -24.65 -2.43
C GLY A 296 -12.28 -23.29 -2.95
N LEU A 297 -11.22 -23.30 -3.76
CA LEU A 297 -10.70 -22.11 -4.46
C LEU A 297 -11.74 -21.41 -5.35
N SER A 298 -12.73 -22.15 -5.85
CA SER A 298 -13.85 -21.59 -6.60
C SER A 298 -14.70 -20.63 -5.76
N VAL A 299 -14.78 -20.85 -4.44
CA VAL A 299 -15.48 -19.97 -3.50
C VAL A 299 -14.68 -18.68 -3.31
N VAL A 300 -13.36 -18.77 -3.16
CA VAL A 300 -12.46 -17.59 -3.08
C VAL A 300 -12.62 -16.67 -4.29
N LEU A 301 -12.78 -17.22 -5.50
CA LEU A 301 -13.00 -16.40 -6.68
C LEU A 301 -14.40 -15.77 -6.70
N LYS A 302 -15.42 -16.47 -6.20
CA LYS A 302 -16.78 -15.92 -6.08
C LYS A 302 -16.87 -14.78 -5.07
N THR A 303 -16.18 -14.91 -3.93
CA THR A 303 -16.21 -13.87 -2.87
C THR A 303 -15.69 -12.52 -3.35
N LEU A 304 -14.85 -12.49 -4.38
CA LEU A 304 -14.37 -11.25 -4.99
C LEU A 304 -15.51 -10.34 -5.47
N TYR A 305 -16.66 -10.89 -5.88
CA TYR A 305 -17.80 -10.13 -6.40
C TYR A 305 -19.05 -10.18 -5.52
N GLU A 306 -19.02 -10.91 -4.40
CA GLU A 306 -20.15 -11.02 -3.48
C GLU A 306 -20.45 -9.72 -2.73
N HIS A 307 -19.40 -8.98 -2.37
CA HIS A 307 -19.52 -7.79 -1.56
C HIS A 307 -18.59 -6.68 -2.07
N PRO A 308 -19.07 -5.45 -2.29
CA PRO A 308 -18.28 -4.38 -2.91
C PRO A 308 -17.03 -4.01 -2.11
N ALA A 309 -17.04 -4.11 -0.77
CA ALA A 309 -15.83 -3.92 0.02
C ALA A 309 -14.76 -5.00 -0.26
N VAL A 310 -15.19 -6.26 -0.45
CA VAL A 310 -14.28 -7.36 -0.81
C VAL A 310 -13.75 -7.14 -2.22
N SER A 311 -14.60 -6.72 -3.16
CA SER A 311 -14.17 -6.35 -4.51
C SER A 311 -13.14 -5.24 -4.49
N SER A 312 -13.34 -4.18 -3.70
CA SER A 312 -12.40 -3.06 -3.59
C SER A 312 -11.02 -3.52 -3.13
N VAL A 313 -10.95 -4.34 -2.08
CA VAL A 313 -9.67 -4.84 -1.54
C VAL A 313 -9.06 -5.88 -2.47
N GLY A 314 -9.85 -6.82 -3.00
CA GLY A 314 -9.39 -7.88 -3.89
C GLY A 314 -8.83 -7.34 -5.21
N TRP A 315 -9.46 -6.33 -5.81
CA TRP A 315 -8.91 -5.65 -6.99
C TRP A 315 -7.63 -4.87 -6.66
N ASP A 316 -7.51 -4.27 -5.46
CA ASP A 316 -6.25 -3.65 -5.02
C ASP A 316 -5.12 -4.70 -4.92
N VAL A 317 -5.44 -5.91 -4.46
CA VAL A 317 -4.50 -7.05 -4.39
C VAL A 317 -4.08 -7.52 -5.79
N ILE A 318 -5.03 -7.66 -6.72
CA ILE A 318 -4.72 -8.01 -8.12
C ILE A 318 -3.80 -6.97 -8.73
N CYS A 319 -4.13 -5.68 -8.57
CA CYS A 319 -3.30 -4.59 -9.04
C CYS A 319 -1.92 -4.57 -8.36
N CYS A 320 -1.81 -4.92 -7.07
CA CYS A 320 -0.53 -5.10 -6.40
C CYS A 320 0.29 -6.21 -7.07
N TRP A 321 -0.26 -7.42 -7.25
CA TRP A 321 0.45 -8.51 -7.93
C TRP A 321 0.98 -8.09 -9.31
N ILE A 322 0.15 -7.46 -10.13
CA ILE A 322 0.54 -6.97 -11.46
C ILE A 322 1.65 -5.91 -11.35
N SER A 323 1.51 -4.95 -10.45
CA SER A 323 2.46 -3.82 -10.32
C SER A 323 3.82 -4.27 -9.79
N PHE A 324 3.83 -5.14 -8.78
CA PHE A 324 5.06 -5.71 -8.24
C PHE A 324 5.71 -6.67 -9.24
N GLY A 325 4.93 -7.47 -9.97
CA GLY A 325 5.43 -8.32 -11.05
C GLY A 325 6.05 -7.50 -12.18
N ALA A 326 5.38 -6.46 -12.66
CA ALA A 326 5.90 -5.53 -13.66
C ALA A 326 7.21 -4.88 -13.20
N ARG A 327 7.32 -4.51 -11.92
CA ARG A 327 8.55 -3.96 -11.35
C ARG A 327 9.72 -4.93 -11.38
N GLN A 328 9.49 -6.22 -11.08
CA GLN A 328 10.53 -7.25 -11.18
C GLN A 328 10.98 -7.44 -12.63
N LEU A 329 10.04 -7.46 -13.59
CA LEU A 329 10.34 -7.62 -15.01
C LEU A 329 11.08 -6.42 -15.62
N ILE A 330 10.76 -5.19 -15.19
CA ILE A 330 11.38 -3.97 -15.71
C ILE A 330 12.81 -3.78 -15.16
N GLY A 331 13.21 -4.45 -14.07
CA GLY A 331 14.57 -4.40 -13.54
C GLY A 331 14.93 -3.05 -12.92
N THR A 332 14.11 -2.56 -11.99
CA THR A 332 14.33 -1.24 -11.34
C THR A 332 15.24 -1.25 -10.10
N ASP A 333 15.97 -2.35 -9.88
CA ASP A 333 16.81 -2.54 -8.69
C ASP A 333 18.21 -1.92 -8.85
#